data_AF-A0A3M1ZE94-F1
#
_entry.id   AF-A0A3M1ZE94-F1
#
_cell.length_a   1.000
_cell.length_b   1.000
_cell.length_c   1.000
_cell.angle_alpha   90.00
_cell.angle_beta   90.00
_cell.angle_gamma   90.00
#
_symmetry.space_group_name_H-M   'P 1'
#
loop_
_entity.id
_entity.type
_entity.pdbx_description
1 polymer ?
#
loop_
_entity_poly.entity_id
_entity_poly.type
_entity_poly.pdbx_seq_one_letter_code
_entity_poly.pdbx_strand_id
1 'polypeptide(L)'
;MTARLMVEAYNAMGLDAFSVGAYDLSLGVDFLLELQKRAAFPVLSANLLDPHGVPYFEGFRVVSVAGFRVALVGLLDDDLKRSKIPGAEKIRVEPPLKTASRLIPLLVGEKRPDLLVVLTDMMDRDLRKLALSGLPIDVIVGSSRRNQLSVPAQVGGALICTLDRGGKTLGRIDVAEGDGTAPRFRNTFVPLMEKRFPDHPAIAALVSKALERVKELQSKAIPQAASSAAEGCGQEFVGARSCRQCHPGRYDHWEGTPHADAYAVLRAKGREFDTECLACHTVAYECSDGEVDRRSIERFANVQCESCHGPGSVHAASEGKAPVEKGLACPKCHTPERSNEEGVIRKANKVCADSGAPTGN
;
A
#
# COMPACT_ATOMS: atom_id res chain seq x y z
N MET A 1 -1.73 -2.80 -10.99
CA MET A 1 -1.87 -4.25 -10.73
C MET A 1 -3.36 -4.60 -10.65
N THR A 2 -3.85 -5.68 -11.29
CA THR A 2 -5.30 -5.97 -11.32
C THR A 2 -5.72 -6.84 -10.12
N ALA A 3 -6.89 -6.57 -9.52
CA ALA A 3 -7.40 -7.38 -8.40
C ALA A 3 -7.55 -8.88 -8.72
N ARG A 4 -7.77 -9.21 -10.01
CA ARG A 4 -7.78 -10.59 -10.51
C ARG A 4 -6.44 -11.30 -10.32
N LEU A 5 -5.32 -10.62 -10.56
CA LEU A 5 -3.99 -11.17 -10.31
C LEU A 5 -3.80 -11.55 -8.84
N MET A 6 -4.29 -10.71 -7.92
CA MET A 6 -4.18 -10.98 -6.49
C MET A 6 -4.94 -12.25 -6.10
N VAL A 7 -6.17 -12.42 -6.61
CA VAL A 7 -6.95 -13.66 -6.38
C VAL A 7 -6.24 -14.89 -6.94
N GLU A 8 -5.71 -14.82 -8.17
CA GLU A 8 -4.96 -15.92 -8.78
C GLU A 8 -3.69 -16.28 -7.99
N ALA A 9 -2.95 -15.26 -7.51
CA ALA A 9 -1.77 -15.46 -6.67
C ALA A 9 -2.14 -16.08 -5.31
N TYR A 10 -3.20 -15.60 -4.65
CA TYR A 10 -3.66 -16.15 -3.37
C TYR A 10 -4.19 -17.59 -3.50
N ASN A 11 -4.81 -17.93 -4.62
CA ASN A 11 -5.18 -19.31 -4.93
C ASN A 11 -3.93 -20.20 -5.01
N ALA A 12 -2.88 -19.76 -5.73
CA ALA A 12 -1.63 -20.51 -5.85
C ALA A 12 -0.88 -20.63 -4.51
N MET A 13 -1.03 -19.64 -3.62
CA MET A 13 -0.46 -19.67 -2.27
C MET A 13 -1.24 -20.57 -1.30
N GLY A 14 -2.49 -20.94 -1.63
CA GLY A 14 -3.33 -21.76 -0.74
C GLY A 14 -3.82 -21.01 0.49
N LEU A 15 -4.33 -19.78 0.31
CA LEU A 15 -4.81 -18.95 1.42
C LEU A 15 -6.00 -19.60 2.17
N ASP A 16 -6.00 -19.56 3.50
CA ASP A 16 -7.08 -20.14 4.31
C ASP A 16 -8.33 -19.25 4.39
N ALA A 17 -8.15 -17.92 4.37
CA ALA A 17 -9.22 -16.93 4.39
C ALA A 17 -8.71 -15.55 3.98
N PHE A 18 -9.62 -14.73 3.47
CA PHE A 18 -9.40 -13.31 3.18
C PHE A 18 -10.52 -12.48 3.82
N SER A 19 -10.20 -11.45 4.61
CA SER A 19 -11.23 -10.55 5.16
C SER A 19 -11.43 -9.34 4.27
N VAL A 20 -12.68 -9.00 3.99
CA VAL A 20 -13.03 -7.78 3.23
C VAL A 20 -12.58 -6.55 4.02
N GLY A 21 -11.87 -5.64 3.35
CA GLY A 21 -11.57 -4.30 3.82
C GLY A 21 -12.18 -3.21 2.94
N ALA A 22 -12.07 -1.96 3.38
CA ALA A 22 -12.65 -0.80 2.73
C ALA A 22 -12.21 -0.64 1.26
N TYR A 23 -10.94 -0.95 0.96
CA TYR A 23 -10.41 -0.84 -0.40
C TYR A 23 -10.89 -1.93 -1.34
N ASP A 24 -11.31 -3.08 -0.84
CA ASP A 24 -11.88 -4.15 -1.67
C ASP A 24 -13.23 -3.75 -2.27
N LEU A 25 -13.91 -2.77 -1.66
CA LEU A 25 -15.16 -2.18 -2.14
C LEU A 25 -14.94 -1.03 -3.14
N SER A 26 -13.70 -0.71 -3.51
CA SER A 26 -13.40 0.45 -4.40
C SER A 26 -14.07 0.35 -5.78
N LEU A 27 -14.38 -0.88 -6.24
CA LEU A 27 -15.08 -1.14 -7.50
C LEU A 27 -16.54 -1.61 -7.29
N GLY A 28 -17.04 -1.49 -6.06
CA GLY A 28 -18.39 -1.91 -5.65
C GLY A 28 -18.50 -3.37 -5.24
N VAL A 29 -19.55 -3.69 -4.48
CA VAL A 29 -19.79 -5.03 -3.94
C VAL A 29 -20.03 -6.08 -5.03
N ASP A 30 -20.68 -5.70 -6.14
CA ASP A 30 -20.94 -6.62 -7.26
C ASP A 30 -19.63 -7.12 -7.88
N PHE A 31 -18.65 -6.23 -8.06
CA PHE A 31 -17.34 -6.61 -8.57
C PHE A 31 -16.59 -7.54 -7.61
N LEU A 32 -16.67 -7.28 -6.30
CA LEU A 32 -16.06 -8.13 -5.29
C LEU A 32 -16.71 -9.53 -5.26
N LEU A 33 -18.02 -9.63 -5.41
CA LEU A 33 -18.74 -10.91 -5.54
C LEU A 33 -18.32 -11.68 -6.80
N GLU A 34 -18.10 -11.00 -7.93
CA GLU A 34 -17.55 -11.65 -9.13
C GLU A 34 -16.11 -12.15 -8.94
N LEU A 35 -15.30 -11.42 -8.16
CA LEU A 35 -13.95 -11.88 -7.79
C LEU A 35 -14.01 -13.09 -6.85
N GLN A 36 -14.92 -13.12 -5.89
CA GLN A 36 -15.10 -14.24 -4.96
C GLN A 36 -15.35 -15.55 -5.71
N LYS A 37 -16.12 -15.53 -6.80
CA LYS A 37 -16.36 -16.73 -7.65
C LYS A 37 -15.08 -17.35 -8.21
N ARG A 38 -13.98 -16.59 -8.24
CA ARG A 38 -12.66 -17.04 -8.70
C ARG A 38 -11.72 -17.41 -7.55
N ALA A 39 -12.08 -17.10 -6.31
CA ALA A 39 -11.27 -17.40 -5.14
C ALA A 39 -11.44 -18.87 -4.74
N ALA A 40 -10.31 -19.54 -4.52
CA ALA A 40 -10.24 -20.89 -3.95
C ALA A 40 -10.24 -20.85 -2.40
N PHE A 41 -10.45 -19.67 -1.83
CA PHE A 41 -10.44 -19.38 -0.40
C PHE A 41 -11.71 -18.60 -0.02
N PRO A 42 -12.21 -18.74 1.22
CA PRO A 42 -13.37 -17.99 1.68
C PRO A 42 -13.04 -16.51 1.84
N VAL A 43 -13.92 -15.66 1.31
CA VAL A 43 -13.95 -14.22 1.56
C VAL A 43 -14.88 -13.99 2.74
N LEU A 44 -14.37 -13.33 3.79
CA LEU A 44 -15.03 -13.18 5.08
C LEU A 44 -15.44 -11.73 5.34
N SER A 45 -16.67 -11.54 5.81
CA SER A 45 -17.14 -10.32 6.45
C SER A 45 -18.43 -10.59 7.20
N ALA A 46 -18.40 -10.54 8.52
CA ALA A 46 -19.57 -10.80 9.36
C ALA A 46 -20.57 -9.63 9.39
N ASN A 47 -20.14 -8.44 8.99
CA ASN A 47 -20.88 -7.19 9.17
C ASN A 47 -21.14 -6.41 7.87
N LEU A 48 -20.75 -6.92 6.71
CA LEU A 48 -21.14 -6.37 5.40
C LEU A 48 -22.42 -7.06 4.90
N LEU A 49 -23.50 -6.28 4.88
CA LEU A 49 -24.86 -6.73 4.63
C LEU A 49 -25.46 -6.02 3.41
N ASP A 50 -26.48 -6.63 2.81
CA ASP A 50 -27.39 -5.96 1.89
C ASP A 50 -28.34 -5.00 2.63
N PRO A 51 -29.19 -4.22 1.92
CA PRO A 51 -30.14 -3.31 2.57
C PRO A 51 -31.20 -4.02 3.42
N HIS A 52 -31.42 -5.32 3.19
CA HIS A 52 -32.37 -6.16 3.91
C HIS A 52 -31.75 -6.82 5.15
N GLY A 53 -30.44 -6.65 5.38
CA GLY A 53 -29.71 -7.22 6.51
C GLY A 53 -29.17 -8.63 6.26
N VAL A 54 -29.18 -9.12 5.01
CA VAL A 54 -28.59 -10.41 4.63
C VAL A 54 -27.09 -10.23 4.42
N PRO A 55 -26.22 -11.05 5.04
CA PRO A 55 -24.78 -10.98 4.81
C PRO A 55 -24.40 -11.29 3.36
N TYR A 56 -23.48 -10.52 2.79
CA TYR A 56 -22.91 -10.81 1.47
C TYR A 56 -21.88 -11.95 1.52
N PHE A 57 -21.21 -12.11 2.66
CA PHE A 57 -20.09 -13.02 2.84
C PHE A 57 -20.26 -13.85 4.12
N GLU A 58 -19.49 -14.94 4.22
CA GLU A 58 -19.42 -15.71 5.46
C GLU A 58 -18.78 -14.87 6.57
N GLY A 59 -19.29 -14.96 7.80
CA GLY A 59 -18.75 -14.17 8.90
C GLY A 59 -17.46 -14.75 9.50
N PHE A 60 -17.27 -16.06 9.37
CA PHE A 60 -16.12 -16.76 9.94
C PHE A 60 -15.82 -18.05 9.18
N ARG A 61 -14.60 -18.57 9.36
CA ARG A 61 -14.17 -19.89 8.91
C ARG A 61 -13.41 -20.57 10.04
N VAL A 62 -13.68 -21.85 10.28
CA VAL A 62 -12.85 -22.67 11.19
C VAL A 62 -11.98 -23.59 10.37
N VAL A 63 -10.66 -23.52 10.53
CA VAL A 63 -9.68 -24.40 9.88
C VAL A 63 -9.03 -25.32 10.90
N SER A 64 -8.55 -26.48 10.45
CA SER A 64 -7.78 -27.39 11.30
C SER A 64 -6.33 -27.42 10.85
N VAL A 65 -5.41 -27.06 11.74
CA VAL A 65 -3.96 -27.01 11.46
C VAL A 65 -3.25 -27.84 12.51
N ALA A 66 -2.60 -28.92 12.10
CA ALA A 66 -1.90 -29.85 13.00
C ALA A 66 -2.78 -30.34 14.18
N GLY A 67 -4.09 -30.49 13.96
CA GLY A 67 -5.06 -30.90 15.00
C GLY A 67 -5.68 -29.75 15.81
N PHE A 68 -5.16 -28.52 15.71
CA PHE A 68 -5.75 -27.33 16.34
C PHE A 68 -6.86 -26.74 15.48
N ARG A 69 -7.97 -26.35 16.10
CA ARG A 69 -9.08 -25.66 15.45
C ARG A 69 -8.91 -24.16 15.60
N VAL A 70 -8.64 -23.49 14.49
CA VAL A 70 -8.47 -22.05 14.43
C VAL A 70 -9.72 -21.43 13.83
N ALA A 71 -10.41 -20.60 14.60
CA ALA A 71 -11.51 -19.77 14.11
C ALA A 71 -10.97 -18.44 13.57
N LEU A 72 -11.30 -18.14 12.32
CA LEU A 72 -10.98 -16.89 11.63
C LEU A 72 -12.29 -16.10 11.48
N VAL A 73 -12.39 -14.92 12.08
CA VAL A 73 -13.58 -14.05 11.99
C VAL A 73 -13.22 -12.80 11.19
N GLY A 74 -13.99 -12.51 10.14
CA GLY A 74 -13.78 -11.30 9.32
C GLY A 74 -14.67 -10.14 9.77
N LEU A 75 -14.09 -8.97 10.04
CA LEU A 75 -14.82 -7.75 10.38
C LEU A 75 -14.33 -6.57 9.54
N LEU A 76 -15.26 -5.92 8.86
CA LEU A 76 -15.03 -4.70 8.08
C LEU A 76 -15.18 -3.46 8.98
N ASP A 77 -14.29 -2.49 8.83
CA ASP A 77 -14.44 -1.17 9.45
C ASP A 77 -15.74 -0.49 8.97
N ASP A 78 -16.55 0.05 9.89
CA ASP A 78 -17.77 0.78 9.55
C ASP A 78 -17.53 2.26 9.20
N ASP A 79 -16.31 2.78 9.41
CA ASP A 79 -15.87 4.10 8.94
C ASP A 79 -15.46 4.10 7.46
N LEU A 80 -16.43 3.79 6.60
CA LEU A 80 -16.24 3.77 5.15
C LEU A 80 -16.52 5.13 4.50
N LYS A 81 -15.66 5.52 3.55
CA LYS A 81 -15.94 6.64 2.63
C LYS A 81 -16.95 6.22 1.57
N ARG A 82 -18.23 6.10 1.97
CA ARG A 82 -19.34 5.63 1.12
C ARG A 82 -19.43 6.36 -0.23
N SER A 83 -19.12 7.66 -0.28
CA SER A 83 -19.10 8.44 -1.52
C SER A 83 -18.09 7.97 -2.57
N LYS A 84 -17.11 7.13 -2.18
CA LYS A 84 -16.10 6.56 -3.07
C LYS A 84 -16.40 5.11 -3.48
N ILE A 85 -17.51 4.53 -3.02
CA ILE A 85 -17.88 3.15 -3.29
C ILE A 85 -18.98 3.15 -4.34
N PRO A 86 -18.73 2.63 -5.56
CA PRO A 86 -19.78 2.41 -6.54
C PRO A 86 -20.87 1.49 -5.97
N GLY A 87 -22.14 1.91 -6.06
CA GLY A 87 -23.26 1.15 -5.53
C GLY A 87 -23.35 1.14 -3.99
N ALA A 88 -22.89 2.20 -3.32
CA ALA A 88 -22.91 2.29 -1.85
C ALA A 88 -24.31 2.13 -1.23
N GLU A 89 -25.38 2.42 -1.98
CA GLU A 89 -26.77 2.18 -1.59
C GLU A 89 -27.12 0.69 -1.46
N LYS A 90 -26.36 -0.20 -2.10
CA LYS A 90 -26.55 -1.65 -2.03
C LYS A 90 -25.94 -2.28 -0.78
N ILE A 91 -25.23 -1.49 0.04
CA ILE A 91 -24.51 -2.03 1.20
C ILE A 91 -24.95 -1.35 2.49
N ARG A 92 -24.98 -2.16 3.55
CA ARG A 92 -25.09 -1.74 4.94
C ARG A 92 -23.93 -2.37 5.70
N VAL A 93 -23.26 -1.60 6.54
CA VAL A 93 -22.22 -2.12 7.42
C VAL A 93 -22.72 -2.01 8.85
N GLU A 94 -22.84 -3.14 9.55
CA GLU A 94 -23.17 -3.14 10.98
C GLU A 94 -21.90 -2.79 11.78
N PRO A 95 -22.00 -2.04 12.90
CA PRO A 95 -20.83 -1.73 13.71
C PRO A 95 -20.08 -3.00 14.13
N PRO A 96 -18.75 -3.09 13.87
CA PRO A 96 -18.01 -4.34 13.98
C PRO A 96 -18.00 -4.89 15.41
N LEU A 97 -17.89 -4.02 16.43
CA LEU A 97 -17.96 -4.44 17.83
C LEU A 97 -19.34 -5.03 18.19
N LYS A 98 -20.42 -4.48 17.64
CA LYS A 98 -21.77 -5.02 17.86
C LYS A 98 -21.91 -6.39 17.22
N THR A 99 -21.42 -6.54 15.99
CA THR A 99 -21.43 -7.84 15.29
C THR A 99 -20.56 -8.87 16.01
N ALA A 100 -19.36 -8.49 16.46
CA ALA A 100 -18.47 -9.36 17.22
C ALA A 100 -19.12 -9.86 18.51
N SER A 101 -19.73 -8.97 19.30
CA SER A 101 -20.41 -9.32 20.56
C SER A 101 -21.57 -10.31 20.38
N ARG A 102 -22.19 -10.32 19.20
CA ARG A 102 -23.24 -11.27 18.85
C ARG A 102 -22.67 -12.59 18.33
N LEU A 103 -21.69 -12.54 17.44
CA LEU A 103 -21.19 -13.71 16.70
C LEU A 103 -20.23 -14.57 17.52
N ILE A 104 -19.25 -13.96 18.19
CA ILE A 104 -18.15 -14.69 18.83
C ILE A 104 -18.62 -15.65 19.93
N PRO A 105 -19.54 -15.28 20.84
CA PRO A 105 -20.01 -16.21 21.86
C PRO A 105 -20.70 -17.45 21.28
N LEU A 106 -21.49 -17.29 20.21
CA LEU A 106 -22.14 -18.39 19.50
C LEU A 106 -21.11 -19.30 18.83
N LEU A 107 -20.13 -18.70 18.15
CA LEU A 107 -19.03 -19.40 17.50
C LEU A 107 -18.23 -20.25 18.51
N VAL A 108 -17.89 -19.68 19.66
CA VAL A 108 -17.14 -20.39 20.71
C VAL A 108 -17.98 -21.52 21.32
N GLY A 109 -19.26 -21.28 21.59
CA GLY A 109 -20.15 -22.32 22.13
C GLY A 109 -20.35 -23.51 21.18
N GLU A 110 -20.49 -23.24 19.88
CA GLU A 110 -20.79 -24.27 18.87
C GLU A 110 -19.54 -24.96 18.33
N LYS A 111 -18.52 -24.20 17.92
CA LYS A 111 -17.34 -24.75 17.24
C LYS A 111 -16.19 -25.06 18.19
N ARG A 112 -16.20 -24.45 19.38
CA ARG A 112 -15.19 -24.61 20.43
C ARG A 112 -13.76 -24.48 19.90
N PRO A 113 -13.40 -23.40 19.20
CA PRO A 113 -12.06 -23.26 18.63
C PRO A 113 -11.00 -23.24 19.73
N ASP A 114 -9.81 -23.73 19.39
CA ASP A 114 -8.63 -23.71 20.27
C ASP A 114 -7.87 -22.38 20.15
N LEU A 115 -8.10 -21.64 19.05
CA LEU A 115 -7.58 -20.29 18.81
C LEU A 115 -8.63 -19.46 18.04
N LEU A 116 -8.93 -18.23 18.50
CA LEU A 116 -9.80 -17.29 17.80
C LEU A 116 -9.02 -16.07 17.31
N VAL A 117 -9.01 -15.90 15.99
CA VAL A 117 -8.34 -14.82 15.28
C VAL A 117 -9.38 -13.93 14.61
N VAL A 118 -9.30 -12.63 14.85
CA VAL A 118 -10.08 -11.61 14.12
C VAL A 118 -9.20 -11.00 13.04
N LEU A 119 -9.71 -10.99 11.80
CA LEU A 119 -9.11 -10.34 10.65
C LEU A 119 -9.92 -9.07 10.34
N THR A 120 -9.25 -7.91 10.26
CA THR A 120 -9.97 -6.64 10.09
C THR A 120 -9.11 -5.53 9.51
N ASP A 121 -9.73 -4.55 8.86
CA ASP A 121 -9.09 -3.32 8.39
C ASP A 121 -9.30 -2.10 9.32
N MET A 122 -9.90 -2.32 10.50
CA MET A 122 -10.13 -1.30 11.53
C MET A 122 -8.84 -0.62 12.02
N MET A 123 -9.00 0.63 12.43
CA MET A 123 -7.93 1.47 12.99
C MET A 123 -7.56 1.09 14.43
N ASP A 124 -6.31 1.40 14.85
CA ASP A 124 -5.74 1.02 16.17
C ASP A 124 -6.65 1.29 17.37
N ARG A 125 -7.39 2.41 17.34
CA ARG A 125 -8.36 2.76 18.40
C ARG A 125 -9.42 1.68 18.55
N ASP A 126 -10.00 1.22 17.45
CA ASP A 126 -11.10 0.26 17.45
C ASP A 126 -10.59 -1.18 17.63
N LEU A 127 -9.37 -1.49 17.19
CA LEU A 127 -8.68 -2.73 17.56
C LEU A 127 -8.55 -2.86 19.08
N ARG A 128 -8.12 -1.79 19.77
CA ARG A 128 -8.00 -1.77 21.24
C ARG A 128 -9.35 -1.89 21.93
N LYS A 129 -10.41 -1.23 21.42
CA LYS A 129 -11.77 -1.39 21.96
C LYS A 129 -12.26 -2.83 21.82
N LEU A 130 -12.04 -3.46 20.66
CA LEU A 130 -12.39 -4.85 20.44
C LEU A 130 -11.63 -5.78 21.39
N ALA A 131 -10.33 -5.57 21.56
CA ALA A 131 -9.51 -6.34 22.49
C ALA A 131 -9.96 -6.19 23.96
N LEU A 132 -10.41 -5.00 24.36
CA LEU A 132 -10.91 -4.71 25.72
C LEU A 132 -12.40 -5.05 25.93
N SER A 133 -13.06 -5.65 24.94
CA SER A 133 -14.50 -5.95 25.00
C SER A 133 -14.87 -7.10 25.94
N GLY A 134 -13.88 -7.88 26.40
CA GLY A 134 -14.09 -9.10 27.19
C GLY A 134 -14.50 -10.31 26.35
N LEU A 135 -14.50 -10.20 25.03
CA LEU A 135 -14.69 -11.33 24.12
C LEU A 135 -13.45 -12.24 24.14
N PRO A 136 -13.62 -13.57 24.03
CA PRO A 136 -12.51 -14.53 23.99
C PRO A 136 -11.79 -14.48 22.64
N ILE A 137 -11.04 -13.41 22.40
CA ILE A 137 -10.24 -13.19 21.20
C ILE A 137 -8.76 -13.34 21.57
N ASP A 138 -8.05 -14.22 20.87
CA ASP A 138 -6.64 -14.47 21.13
C ASP A 138 -5.73 -13.57 20.29
N VAL A 139 -6.09 -13.36 19.02
CA VAL A 139 -5.29 -12.56 18.07
C VAL A 139 -6.18 -11.65 17.25
N ILE A 140 -5.75 -10.40 17.05
CA ILE A 140 -6.36 -9.45 16.13
C ILE A 140 -5.32 -9.06 15.09
N VAL A 141 -5.56 -9.45 13.84
CA VAL A 141 -4.76 -9.03 12.68
C VAL A 141 -5.46 -7.84 12.03
N GLY A 142 -4.93 -6.65 12.30
CA GLY A 142 -5.46 -5.39 11.81
C GLY A 142 -4.69 -4.83 10.62
N SER A 143 -5.29 -3.85 9.94
CA SER A 143 -4.61 -3.01 8.95
C SER A 143 -4.18 -1.70 9.58
N SER A 144 -2.93 -1.27 9.35
CA SER A 144 -2.47 0.06 9.74
C SER A 144 -2.52 1.02 8.55
N ARG A 145 -3.14 2.20 8.75
CA ARG A 145 -2.99 3.31 7.78
C ARG A 145 -1.62 3.97 7.83
N ARG A 146 -0.88 3.80 8.94
CA ARG A 146 0.53 4.14 9.02
C ARG A 146 1.29 3.01 8.36
N ASN A 147 1.98 3.27 7.27
CA ASN A 147 2.76 2.30 6.51
C ASN A 147 4.04 1.91 7.27
N GLN A 148 3.85 1.37 8.48
CA GLN A 148 4.89 1.10 9.46
C GLN A 148 4.54 -0.18 10.20
N LEU A 149 5.56 -1.02 10.39
CA LEU A 149 5.47 -2.18 11.27
C LEU A 149 5.24 -1.69 12.71
N SER A 150 4.14 -2.12 13.30
CA SER A 150 3.86 -1.84 14.70
C SER A 150 4.35 -3.02 15.54
N VAL A 151 5.02 -2.73 16.66
CA VAL A 151 5.32 -3.75 17.67
C VAL A 151 3.98 -4.36 18.12
N PRO A 152 3.83 -5.69 18.14
CA PRO A 152 2.60 -6.32 18.59
C PRO A 152 2.23 -5.85 20.00
N ALA A 153 0.95 -5.57 20.22
CA ALA A 153 0.45 -5.06 21.49
C ALA A 153 -0.44 -6.10 22.15
N GLN A 154 -0.09 -6.51 23.38
CA GLN A 154 -0.97 -7.33 24.22
C GLN A 154 -2.00 -6.43 24.91
N VAL A 155 -3.29 -6.61 24.61
CA VAL A 155 -4.38 -5.78 25.14
C VAL A 155 -5.58 -6.67 25.47
N GLY A 156 -6.12 -6.58 26.69
CA GLY A 156 -7.37 -7.25 27.07
C GLY A 156 -7.40 -8.79 26.94
N GLY A 157 -6.24 -9.42 26.76
CA GLY A 157 -6.11 -10.86 26.50
C GLY A 157 -5.74 -11.19 25.05
N ALA A 158 -5.97 -10.26 24.11
CA ALA A 158 -5.65 -10.43 22.70
C ALA A 158 -4.26 -9.86 22.34
N LEU A 159 -3.58 -10.55 21.41
CA LEU A 159 -2.41 -10.02 20.72
C LEU A 159 -2.86 -9.23 19.47
N ILE A 160 -2.62 -7.92 19.45
CA ILE A 160 -2.90 -7.07 18.29
C ILE A 160 -1.65 -6.96 17.42
N CYS A 161 -1.77 -7.33 16.15
CA CYS A 161 -0.72 -7.22 15.14
C CYS A 161 -1.19 -6.39 13.95
N THR A 162 -0.35 -5.48 13.45
CA THR A 162 -0.55 -4.78 12.19
C THR A 162 0.72 -4.81 11.35
N LEU A 163 0.55 -4.88 10.03
CA LEU A 163 1.65 -4.92 9.07
C LEU A 163 1.75 -3.63 8.25
N ASP A 164 2.90 -3.43 7.63
CA ASP A 164 3.13 -2.41 6.61
C ASP A 164 2.40 -2.75 5.30
N ARG A 165 2.44 -1.83 4.33
CA ARG A 165 1.70 -1.97 3.07
C ARG A 165 2.59 -2.48 1.94
N GLY A 166 1.94 -3.01 0.91
CA GLY A 166 2.59 -3.40 -0.35
C GLY A 166 3.29 -4.74 -0.31
N GLY A 167 2.96 -5.62 0.64
CA GLY A 167 3.52 -6.97 0.72
C GLY A 167 5.02 -7.01 1.02
N LYS A 168 5.55 -5.96 1.67
CA LYS A 168 6.99 -5.85 1.99
C LYS A 168 7.40 -6.74 3.15
N THR A 169 6.47 -7.03 4.06
CA THR A 169 6.71 -7.84 5.26
C THR A 169 5.66 -8.93 5.39
N LEU A 170 6.10 -10.14 5.72
CA LEU A 170 5.24 -11.24 6.16
C LEU A 170 5.24 -11.31 7.69
N GLY A 171 4.05 -11.27 8.29
CA GLY A 171 3.87 -11.54 9.71
C GLY A 171 3.80 -13.04 9.97
N ARG A 172 4.57 -13.53 10.94
CA ARG A 172 4.54 -14.92 11.42
C ARG A 172 4.30 -14.92 12.92
N ILE A 173 3.19 -15.54 13.35
CA ILE A 173 2.90 -15.79 14.75
C ILE A 173 3.06 -17.29 14.98
N ASP A 174 4.12 -17.68 15.67
CA ASP A 174 4.26 -19.04 16.18
C ASP A 174 3.43 -19.17 17.45
N VAL A 175 2.52 -20.15 17.47
CA VAL A 175 1.64 -20.43 18.60
C VAL A 175 2.16 -21.70 19.29
N ALA A 176 2.30 -21.63 20.61
CA ALA A 176 2.60 -22.78 21.45
C ALA A 176 1.53 -22.93 22.53
N GLU A 177 1.30 -24.16 22.98
CA GLU A 177 0.53 -24.41 24.19
C GLU A 177 1.18 -23.65 25.36
N GLY A 178 0.36 -22.91 26.10
CA GLY A 178 0.80 -22.21 27.32
C GLY A 178 0.62 -23.05 28.58
N ASP A 179 0.95 -22.45 29.72
CA ASP A 179 0.68 -23.07 31.02
C ASP A 179 -0.81 -22.86 31.36
N GLY A 180 -1.67 -23.85 31.08
CA GLY A 180 -3.12 -23.76 31.29
C GLY A 180 -3.91 -23.54 29.99
N THR A 181 -4.91 -22.64 30.00
CA THR A 181 -5.85 -22.44 28.86
C THR A 181 -5.44 -21.35 27.86
N ALA A 182 -4.42 -20.52 28.15
CA ALA A 182 -4.04 -19.41 27.29
C ALA A 182 -2.85 -19.77 26.38
N PRO A 183 -2.94 -19.60 25.05
CA PRO A 183 -1.83 -19.85 24.14
C PRO A 183 -0.68 -18.85 24.33
N ARG A 184 0.56 -19.30 24.11
CA ARG A 184 1.74 -18.41 24.03
C ARG A 184 2.03 -18.05 22.58
N PHE A 185 2.38 -16.79 22.34
CA PHE A 185 2.69 -16.28 21.01
C PHE A 185 4.14 -15.82 20.90
N ARG A 186 4.78 -16.18 19.80
CA ARG A 186 6.02 -15.56 19.35
C ARG A 186 5.80 -14.92 17.99
N ASN A 187 5.82 -13.58 17.97
CA ASN A 187 5.69 -12.81 16.73
C ASN A 187 7.05 -12.57 16.07
N THR A 188 7.11 -12.80 14.76
CA THR A 188 8.26 -12.53 13.90
C THR A 188 7.81 -11.77 12.65
N PHE A 189 8.50 -10.68 12.32
CA PHE A 189 8.34 -9.99 11.04
C PHE A 189 9.43 -10.45 10.09
N VAL A 190 9.04 -10.88 8.89
CA VAL A 190 9.95 -11.37 7.85
C VAL A 190 9.96 -10.36 6.69
N PRO A 191 11.02 -9.54 6.55
CA PRO A 191 11.14 -8.61 5.44
C PRO A 191 11.35 -9.36 4.12
N LEU A 192 10.40 -9.24 3.19
CA LEU A 192 10.40 -9.96 1.91
C LEU A 192 11.24 -9.25 0.84
N MET A 193 11.64 -8.01 1.07
CA MET A 193 12.47 -7.22 0.14
C MET A 193 13.96 -7.63 0.15
N GLU A 194 14.34 -8.60 0.97
CA GLU A 194 15.70 -9.12 1.04
C GLU A 194 16.00 -10.09 -0.11
N LYS A 195 17.23 -10.07 -0.65
CA LYS A 195 17.67 -10.93 -1.76
C LYS A 195 17.59 -12.45 -1.47
N ARG A 196 17.33 -12.85 -0.22
CA ARG A 196 17.23 -14.25 0.19
C ARG A 196 15.94 -14.94 -0.26
N PHE A 197 14.93 -14.19 -0.71
CA PHE A 197 13.65 -14.73 -1.17
C PHE A 197 13.53 -14.56 -2.69
N PRO A 198 13.84 -15.59 -3.50
CA PRO A 198 13.63 -15.52 -4.94
C PRO A 198 12.13 -15.59 -5.27
N ASP A 199 11.74 -14.92 -6.36
CA ASP A 199 10.36 -14.97 -6.86
C ASP A 199 9.98 -16.41 -7.24
N HIS A 200 8.80 -16.86 -6.82
CA HIS A 200 8.28 -18.17 -7.21
C HIS A 200 7.92 -18.16 -8.71
N PRO A 201 8.42 -19.10 -9.55
CA PRO A 201 8.23 -19.05 -11.00
C PRO A 201 6.77 -18.93 -11.47
N ALA A 202 5.85 -19.63 -10.78
CA ALA A 202 4.43 -19.57 -11.11
C ALA A 202 3.82 -18.17 -10.86
N ILE A 203 4.20 -17.51 -9.76
CA ILE A 203 3.71 -16.16 -9.44
C ILE A 203 4.36 -15.13 -10.35
N ALA A 204 5.68 -15.26 -10.60
CA ALA A 204 6.40 -14.40 -11.53
C ALA A 204 5.75 -14.40 -12.92
N ALA A 205 5.35 -15.56 -13.44
CA ALA A 205 4.65 -15.67 -14.72
C ALA A 205 3.29 -14.93 -14.72
N LEU A 206 2.51 -15.02 -13.63
CA LEU A 206 1.26 -14.30 -13.48
C LEU A 206 1.49 -12.77 -13.47
N VAL A 207 2.51 -12.30 -12.74
CA VAL A 207 2.88 -10.88 -12.67
C VAL A 207 3.33 -10.38 -14.04
N SER A 208 4.23 -11.10 -14.73
CA SER A 208 4.69 -10.72 -16.07
C SER A 208 3.53 -10.59 -17.06
N LYS A 209 2.60 -11.56 -17.06
CA LYS A 209 1.40 -11.51 -17.90
C LYS A 209 0.53 -10.29 -17.60
N ALA A 210 0.37 -9.96 -16.33
CA ALA A 210 -0.41 -8.78 -15.92
C ALA A 210 0.28 -7.47 -16.33
N LEU A 211 1.60 -7.37 -16.20
CA LEU A 211 2.38 -6.19 -16.61
C LEU A 211 2.31 -5.97 -18.12
N GLU A 212 2.44 -7.02 -18.94
CA GLU A 212 2.28 -6.89 -20.39
C GLU A 212 0.89 -6.39 -20.77
N ARG A 213 -0.16 -6.84 -20.07
CA ARG A 213 -1.52 -6.35 -20.31
C ARG A 213 -1.67 -4.87 -19.92
N VAL A 214 -1.08 -4.47 -18.80
CA VAL A 214 -1.08 -3.06 -18.36
C VAL A 214 -0.37 -2.18 -19.38
N LYS A 215 0.81 -2.61 -19.85
CA LYS A 215 1.58 -1.93 -20.90
C LYS A 215 0.77 -1.78 -22.19
N GLU A 216 0.08 -2.82 -22.64
CA GLU A 216 -0.78 -2.77 -23.82
C GLU A 216 -1.92 -1.75 -23.65
N LEU A 217 -2.61 -1.76 -22.51
CA LEU A 217 -3.71 -0.82 -22.23
C LEU A 217 -3.22 0.62 -22.14
N GLN A 218 -2.10 0.86 -21.46
CA GLN A 218 -1.49 2.18 -21.34
C GLN A 218 -1.02 2.71 -22.69
N SER A 219 -0.43 1.86 -23.54
CA SER A 219 -0.03 2.25 -24.89
C SER A 219 -1.19 2.72 -25.78
N LYS A 220 -2.41 2.25 -25.49
CA LYS A 220 -3.65 2.63 -26.19
C LYS A 220 -4.33 3.86 -25.58
N ALA A 221 -4.22 4.03 -24.26
CA ALA A 221 -4.91 5.08 -23.51
C ALA A 221 -4.17 6.43 -23.51
N ILE A 222 -2.83 6.43 -23.63
CA ILE A 222 -2.05 7.67 -23.60
C ILE A 222 -2.10 8.33 -24.99
N PRO A 223 -2.69 9.54 -25.13
CA PRO A 223 -2.68 10.27 -26.39
C PRO A 223 -1.24 10.53 -26.85
N GLN A 224 -0.94 10.29 -28.13
CA GLN A 224 0.34 10.69 -28.74
C GLN A 224 0.48 12.21 -28.92
N ALA A 225 -0.61 12.95 -28.72
CA ALA A 225 -0.67 14.39 -28.93
C ALA A 225 0.01 15.14 -27.79
N ALA A 226 0.88 16.10 -28.16
CA ALA A 226 1.53 17.01 -27.25
C ALA A 226 0.49 17.93 -26.62
N SER A 227 0.40 17.93 -25.29
CA SER A 227 -0.05 19.12 -24.58
C SER A 227 1.16 20.04 -24.38
N SER A 228 1.01 21.28 -24.82
CA SER A 228 1.95 22.37 -24.60
C SER A 228 2.00 22.72 -23.12
N ALA A 229 3.20 22.68 -22.52
CA ALA A 229 3.49 23.00 -21.13
C ALA A 229 2.71 22.16 -20.11
N ALA A 230 3.43 21.46 -19.23
CA ALA A 230 2.81 20.93 -18.02
C ALA A 230 2.49 22.12 -17.11
N GLU A 231 1.37 22.80 -17.37
CA GLU A 231 0.72 23.67 -16.40
C GLU A 231 0.07 22.75 -15.36
N GLY A 232 0.70 22.65 -14.20
CA GLY A 232 0.20 21.89 -13.08
C GLY A 232 0.50 22.61 -11.79
N CYS A 233 -0.49 22.81 -10.91
CA CYS A 233 -0.38 23.58 -9.65
C CYS A 233 -0.11 25.10 -9.81
N GLY A 234 -0.24 25.68 -11.01
CA GLY A 234 0.12 27.10 -11.25
C GLY A 234 1.63 27.37 -11.17
N GLN A 235 2.43 26.31 -11.30
CA GLN A 235 3.89 26.32 -11.25
C GLN A 235 4.43 25.65 -12.53
N GLU A 236 5.35 26.30 -13.23
CA GLU A 236 5.90 25.78 -14.48
C GLU A 236 7.28 25.15 -14.29
N PHE A 237 7.42 23.89 -14.72
CA PHE A 237 8.68 23.17 -14.72
C PHE A 237 9.36 23.25 -16.08
N VAL A 238 10.66 23.57 -16.08
CA VAL A 238 11.44 23.78 -17.32
C VAL A 238 12.21 22.54 -17.76
N GLY A 239 12.55 21.65 -16.83
CA GLY A 239 13.33 20.42 -17.01
C GLY A 239 14.85 20.64 -17.02
N ALA A 240 15.59 19.59 -16.67
CA ALA A 240 17.06 19.61 -16.51
C ALA A 240 17.81 20.04 -17.78
N ARG A 241 17.28 19.73 -18.97
CA ARG A 241 17.88 20.19 -20.25
C ARG A 241 17.92 21.71 -20.37
N SER A 242 16.95 22.41 -19.81
CA SER A 242 16.93 23.88 -19.76
C SER A 242 18.01 24.40 -18.80
N CYS A 243 18.15 23.75 -17.64
CA CYS A 243 19.19 24.09 -16.65
C CYS A 243 20.61 23.92 -17.20
N ARG A 244 20.85 22.91 -18.06
CA ARG A 244 22.17 22.65 -18.68
C ARG A 244 22.74 23.85 -19.44
N GLN A 245 21.87 24.68 -20.03
CA GLN A 245 22.29 25.80 -20.87
C GLN A 245 23.11 26.84 -20.09
N CYS A 246 22.78 27.07 -18.82
CA CYS A 246 23.49 28.00 -17.93
C CYS A 246 24.36 27.29 -16.88
N HIS A 247 24.08 26.01 -16.59
CA HIS A 247 24.75 25.23 -15.53
C HIS A 247 25.30 23.88 -16.02
N PRO A 248 26.18 23.84 -17.03
CA PRO A 248 26.68 22.59 -17.60
C PRO A 248 27.41 21.73 -16.57
N GLY A 249 28.32 22.30 -15.77
CA GLY A 249 29.05 21.51 -14.76
C GLY A 249 28.17 20.91 -13.65
N ARG A 250 27.04 21.57 -13.31
CA ARG A 250 26.08 21.01 -12.33
C ARG A 250 25.24 19.91 -12.97
N TYR A 251 24.88 20.09 -14.24
CA TYR A 251 24.17 19.08 -15.02
C TYR A 251 25.01 17.82 -15.15
N ASP A 252 26.28 17.93 -15.53
CA ASP A 252 27.18 16.79 -15.70
C ASP A 252 27.38 16.03 -14.38
N HIS A 253 27.44 16.75 -13.26
CA HIS A 253 27.47 16.13 -11.94
C HIS A 253 26.20 15.34 -11.65
N TRP A 254 25.02 15.94 -11.89
CA TRP A 254 23.72 15.28 -11.69
C TRP A 254 23.56 14.04 -12.59
N GLU A 255 23.97 14.13 -13.85
CA GLU A 255 23.92 13.05 -14.83
C GLU A 255 24.71 11.81 -14.39
N GLY A 256 25.79 12.00 -13.62
CA GLY A 256 26.55 10.91 -13.02
C GLY A 256 25.92 10.27 -11.76
N THR A 257 24.74 10.72 -11.32
CA THR A 257 24.07 10.20 -10.11
C THR A 257 22.94 9.22 -10.44
N PRO A 258 22.58 8.31 -9.51
CA PRO A 258 21.42 7.42 -9.69
C PRO A 258 20.09 8.16 -9.91
N HIS A 259 20.00 9.44 -9.53
CA HIS A 259 18.81 10.26 -9.76
C HIS A 259 18.54 10.46 -11.26
N ALA A 260 19.58 10.56 -12.09
CA ALA A 260 19.48 10.70 -13.54
C ALA A 260 19.07 9.41 -14.26
N ASP A 261 19.14 8.26 -13.59
CA ASP A 261 18.72 6.95 -14.10
C ASP A 261 17.39 6.46 -13.51
N ALA A 262 16.77 7.25 -12.62
CA ALA A 262 15.62 6.79 -11.84
C ALA A 262 14.50 6.24 -12.73
N TYR A 263 14.13 6.92 -13.81
CA TYR A 263 13.06 6.46 -14.70
C TYR A 263 13.46 5.24 -15.54
N ALA A 264 14.74 5.07 -15.86
CA ALA A 264 15.24 3.91 -16.59
C ALA A 264 14.99 2.61 -15.81
N VAL A 265 15.07 2.64 -14.47
CA VAL A 265 14.75 1.49 -13.60
C VAL A 265 13.28 1.07 -13.76
N LEU A 266 12.36 2.01 -13.96
CA LEU A 266 10.95 1.68 -14.19
C LEU A 266 10.74 1.00 -15.54
N ARG A 267 11.37 1.52 -16.61
CA ARG A 267 11.32 0.89 -17.95
C ARG A 267 11.87 -0.53 -17.94
N ALA A 268 12.99 -0.75 -17.26
CA ALA A 268 13.58 -2.08 -17.12
C ALA A 268 12.65 -3.07 -16.41
N LYS A 269 11.71 -2.57 -15.58
CA LYS A 269 10.74 -3.37 -14.82
C LYS A 269 9.32 -3.34 -15.41
N GLY A 270 9.11 -2.71 -16.57
CA GLY A 270 7.78 -2.57 -17.18
C GLY A 270 6.80 -1.75 -16.33
N ARG A 271 7.29 -0.79 -15.53
CA ARG A 271 6.49 0.07 -14.65
C ARG A 271 6.56 1.56 -15.01
N GLU A 272 6.96 1.87 -16.24
CA GLU A 272 7.23 3.23 -16.71
C GLU A 272 5.99 4.14 -16.80
N PHE A 273 4.80 3.59 -16.59
CA PHE A 273 3.52 4.30 -16.56
C PHE A 273 2.74 4.06 -15.25
N ASP A 274 3.38 3.45 -14.25
CA ASP A 274 2.78 3.23 -12.94
C ASP A 274 2.71 4.58 -12.21
N THR A 275 1.50 5.07 -11.99
CA THR A 275 1.23 6.40 -11.43
C THR A 275 1.79 6.58 -10.02
N GLU A 276 1.86 5.53 -9.22
CA GLU A 276 2.48 5.57 -7.88
C GLU A 276 4.00 5.64 -7.97
N CYS A 277 4.58 5.04 -9.02
CA CYS A 277 6.02 5.08 -9.25
C CYS A 277 6.46 6.40 -9.90
N LEU A 278 5.65 6.94 -10.82
CA LEU A 278 5.94 8.19 -11.52
C LEU A 278 6.11 9.37 -10.56
N ALA A 279 5.35 9.40 -9.46
CA ALA A 279 5.47 10.41 -8.41
C ALA A 279 6.89 10.57 -7.84
N CYS A 280 7.73 9.53 -7.86
CA CYS A 280 9.11 9.59 -7.36
C CYS A 280 10.19 9.40 -8.43
N HIS A 281 9.83 8.94 -9.62
CA HIS A 281 10.78 8.65 -10.70
C HIS A 281 10.74 9.69 -11.83
N THR A 282 9.88 10.71 -11.69
CA THR A 282 9.77 11.84 -12.63
C THR A 282 9.59 13.13 -11.84
N VAL A 283 9.71 14.27 -12.52
CA VAL A 283 9.40 15.60 -12.00
C VAL A 283 8.01 16.05 -12.46
N ALA A 284 7.38 16.97 -11.72
CA ALA A 284 6.09 17.59 -12.05
C ALA A 284 4.87 16.65 -12.09
N TYR A 285 5.04 15.35 -11.88
CA TYR A 285 3.95 14.38 -11.92
C TYR A 285 2.84 14.67 -10.89
N GLU A 286 3.20 15.01 -9.65
CA GLU A 286 2.22 15.34 -8.61
C GLU A 286 1.44 16.64 -8.89
N CYS A 287 1.88 17.43 -9.88
CA CYS A 287 1.29 18.72 -10.21
C CYS A 287 0.25 18.64 -11.34
N SER A 288 0.18 17.55 -12.12
CA SER A 288 -0.68 17.47 -13.31
C SER A 288 -2.10 16.94 -13.05
N ASP A 289 -2.55 16.87 -11.80
CA ASP A 289 -3.84 16.24 -11.40
C ASP A 289 -4.05 14.82 -11.98
N GLY A 290 -2.96 14.14 -12.39
CA GLY A 290 -3.01 12.83 -13.04
C GLY A 290 -3.26 12.86 -14.55
N GLU A 291 -3.27 14.02 -15.21
CA GLU A 291 -3.19 14.10 -16.67
C GLU A 291 -1.75 13.85 -17.12
N VAL A 292 -1.54 12.73 -17.80
CA VAL A 292 -0.20 12.25 -18.14
C VAL A 292 -0.21 11.88 -19.63
N ASP A 293 0.42 12.71 -20.45
CA ASP A 293 0.79 12.32 -21.81
C ASP A 293 2.22 11.78 -21.87
N ARG A 294 2.50 10.92 -22.85
CA ARG A 294 3.78 10.19 -22.97
C ARG A 294 4.97 11.13 -23.18
N ARG A 295 4.78 12.25 -23.88
CA ARG A 295 5.84 13.22 -24.17
C ARG A 295 6.17 14.05 -22.93
N SER A 296 5.17 14.36 -22.11
CA SER A 296 5.35 15.00 -20.80
C SER A 296 6.16 14.10 -19.85
N ILE A 297 5.88 12.79 -19.80
CA ILE A 297 6.70 11.85 -19.02
C ILE A 297 8.16 11.84 -19.49
N GLU A 298 8.40 11.76 -20.80
CA GLU A 298 9.78 11.73 -21.34
C GLU A 298 10.55 13.04 -21.09
N ARG A 299 9.85 14.19 -21.09
CA ARG A 299 10.45 15.48 -20.74
C ARG A 299 10.86 15.54 -19.27
N PHE A 300 10.03 15.01 -18.38
CA PHE A 300 10.25 15.05 -16.94
C PHE A 300 10.78 13.74 -16.36
N ALA A 301 11.27 12.84 -17.21
CA ALA A 301 11.86 11.59 -16.77
C ALA A 301 13.04 11.84 -15.83
N ASN A 302 13.16 11.00 -14.81
CA ASN A 302 14.18 11.02 -13.76
C ASN A 302 13.93 12.03 -12.65
N VAL A 303 14.69 11.90 -11.54
CA VAL A 303 14.70 12.88 -10.45
C VAL A 303 15.63 14.01 -10.89
N GLN A 304 15.06 15.12 -11.38
CA GLN A 304 15.81 16.21 -12.01
C GLN A 304 16.17 17.35 -11.03
N CYS A 305 16.81 18.41 -11.52
CA CYS A 305 17.20 19.58 -10.72
C CYS A 305 16.04 20.17 -9.91
N GLU A 306 14.86 20.25 -10.52
CA GLU A 306 13.65 20.84 -9.94
C GLU A 306 13.01 19.96 -8.85
N SER A 307 13.44 18.69 -8.70
CA SER A 307 13.07 17.86 -7.54
C SER A 307 13.66 18.39 -6.23
N CYS A 308 14.80 19.11 -6.30
CA CYS A 308 15.47 19.69 -5.14
C CYS A 308 15.39 21.22 -5.09
N HIS A 309 15.28 21.87 -6.24
CA HIS A 309 15.29 23.34 -6.37
C HIS A 309 13.91 23.96 -6.61
N GLY A 310 12.86 23.14 -6.63
CA GLY A 310 11.52 23.57 -6.99
C GLY A 310 11.40 23.97 -8.47
N PRO A 311 10.23 24.48 -8.89
CA PRO A 311 9.96 24.87 -10.26
C PRO A 311 10.87 26.00 -10.74
N GLY A 312 11.48 25.85 -11.92
CA GLY A 312 12.54 26.72 -12.42
C GLY A 312 12.11 27.78 -13.44
N SER A 313 10.83 27.88 -13.81
CA SER A 313 10.37 28.79 -14.88
C SER A 313 10.71 30.26 -14.63
N VAL A 314 10.44 30.78 -13.45
CA VAL A 314 10.72 32.19 -13.08
C VAL A 314 12.23 32.46 -13.07
N HIS A 315 13.03 31.50 -12.59
CA HIS A 315 14.49 31.61 -12.61
C HIS A 315 15.02 31.65 -14.04
N ALA A 316 14.55 30.74 -14.91
CA ALA A 316 14.96 30.68 -16.31
C ALA A 316 14.54 31.94 -17.09
N ALA A 317 13.29 32.39 -16.94
CA ALA A 317 12.76 33.57 -17.62
C ALA A 317 13.46 34.88 -17.21
N SER A 318 13.98 34.93 -15.98
CA SER A 318 14.71 36.10 -15.47
C SER A 318 16.22 36.04 -15.71
N GLU A 319 16.70 35.06 -16.49
CA GLU A 319 18.13 34.82 -16.76
C GLU A 319 18.96 34.68 -15.47
N GLY A 320 18.35 34.04 -14.46
CA GLY A 320 19.00 33.76 -13.18
C GLY A 320 18.94 34.87 -12.14
N LYS A 321 18.23 35.97 -12.41
CA LYS A 321 18.04 37.06 -11.42
C LYS A 321 17.12 36.64 -10.27
N ALA A 322 16.05 35.91 -10.56
CA ALA A 322 15.20 35.33 -9.53
C ALA A 322 15.88 34.08 -8.96
N PRO A 323 15.94 33.88 -7.64
CA PRO A 323 16.52 32.67 -7.06
C PRO A 323 15.59 31.47 -7.29
N VAL A 324 16.19 30.27 -7.39
CA VAL A 324 15.45 29.00 -7.22
C VAL A 324 15.21 28.74 -5.73
N GLU A 325 14.24 27.88 -5.41
CA GLU A 325 14.05 27.46 -4.02
C GLU A 325 15.31 26.78 -3.47
N LYS A 326 15.62 27.07 -2.20
CA LYS A 326 16.71 26.45 -1.47
C LYS A 326 16.12 25.60 -0.35
N GLY A 327 16.24 24.30 -0.50
CA GLY A 327 15.81 23.35 0.52
C GLY A 327 15.85 21.93 -0.04
N LEU A 328 16.90 21.18 0.29
CA LEU A 328 17.05 19.80 -0.16
C LEU A 328 15.82 18.96 0.21
N ALA A 329 15.01 18.64 -0.79
CA ALA A 329 13.81 17.81 -0.67
C ALA A 329 14.10 16.31 -0.47
N CYS A 330 15.34 15.94 -0.11
CA CYS A 330 15.76 14.55 0.05
C CYS A 330 14.86 13.74 1.00
N PRO A 331 14.42 14.26 2.16
CA PRO A 331 13.53 13.51 3.05
C PRO A 331 12.15 13.23 2.44
N LYS A 332 11.72 13.94 1.40
CA LYS A 332 10.47 13.62 0.69
C LYS A 332 10.56 12.25 -0.02
N CYS A 333 11.74 11.89 -0.51
CA CYS A 333 11.96 10.66 -1.28
C CYS A 333 12.70 9.59 -0.48
N HIS A 334 13.58 9.97 0.44
CA HIS A 334 14.35 9.08 1.30
C HIS A 334 13.70 8.88 2.66
N THR A 335 12.49 8.32 2.65
CA THR A 335 11.77 7.91 3.85
C THR A 335 12.04 6.43 4.16
N PRO A 336 11.83 5.97 5.42
CA PRO A 336 11.83 4.54 5.74
C PRO A 336 10.87 3.71 4.87
N GLU A 337 9.82 4.34 4.34
CA GLU A 337 8.84 3.68 3.48
C GLU A 337 9.35 3.42 2.05
N ARG A 338 10.25 4.28 1.55
CA ARG A 338 10.71 4.30 0.15
C ARG A 338 12.18 3.89 -0.01
N SER A 339 12.98 3.99 1.05
CA SER A 339 14.39 3.62 1.09
C SER A 339 14.60 2.54 2.14
N ASN A 340 15.03 1.36 1.71
CA ASN A 340 15.27 0.20 2.57
C ASN A 340 16.67 0.21 3.24
N GLU A 341 17.55 1.13 2.86
CA GLU A 341 18.89 1.25 3.42
C GLU A 341 18.98 2.45 4.36
N GLU A 342 19.08 2.21 5.67
CA GLU A 342 19.29 3.27 6.67
C GLU A 342 20.50 4.15 6.33
N GLY A 343 21.55 3.57 5.72
CA GLY A 343 22.73 4.31 5.27
C GLY A 343 22.43 5.34 4.18
N VAL A 344 21.50 5.04 3.27
CA VAL A 344 21.05 5.95 2.22
C VAL A 344 20.23 7.09 2.81
N ILE A 345 19.33 6.80 3.75
CA ILE A 345 18.54 7.81 4.47
C ILE A 345 19.46 8.75 5.27
N ARG A 346 20.42 8.20 6.03
CA ARG A 346 21.38 9.00 6.81
C ARG A 346 22.27 9.87 5.92
N LYS A 347 22.75 9.34 4.79
CA LYS A 347 23.55 10.09 3.82
C LYS A 347 22.73 11.22 3.18
N ALA A 348 21.50 10.95 2.78
CA ALA A 348 20.58 11.93 2.23
C ALA A 348 20.28 13.07 3.22
N ASN A 349 20.01 12.72 4.48
CA ASN A 349 19.79 13.70 5.56
C ASN A 349 21.04 14.52 5.87
N LYS A 350 22.23 13.93 5.81
CA LYS A 350 23.50 14.65 5.99
C LYS A 350 23.75 15.67 4.88
N VAL A 351 23.59 15.27 3.61
CA VAL A 351 23.74 16.19 2.47
C VAL A 351 22.71 17.33 2.58
N CYS A 352 21.49 17.04 3.05
CA CYS A 352 20.45 18.04 3.33
C CYS A 352 20.87 19.03 4.43
N ALA A 353 21.37 18.53 5.57
CA ALA A 353 21.82 19.37 6.68
C ALA A 353 23.01 20.28 6.28
N ASP A 354 23.99 19.75 5.54
CA ASP A 354 25.17 20.49 5.09
C ASP A 354 24.83 21.58 4.05
N SER A 355 23.67 21.48 3.39
CA SER A 355 23.18 22.43 2.39
C SER A 355 22.28 23.55 2.93
N GLY A 356 22.05 23.59 4.25
CA GLY A 356 21.26 24.64 4.92
C GLY A 356 19.75 24.53 4.79
N ALA A 357 19.24 23.34 4.44
CA ALA A 357 17.81 23.07 4.35
C ALA A 357 17.21 22.73 5.72
N PRO A 358 15.94 23.09 6.00
CA PRO A 358 15.31 22.76 7.28
C PRO A 358 15.20 21.24 7.44
N THR A 359 15.87 20.71 8.47
CA THR A 359 15.73 19.31 8.88
C THR A 359 14.33 19.10 9.42
N GLY A 360 13.50 18.34 8.71
CA GLY A 360 12.17 17.93 9.20
C GLY A 360 12.32 17.09 10.46
N ASN A 361 11.71 17.57 11.55
CA ASN A 361 11.58 16.87 12.82
C ASN A 361 10.35 15.97 12.81
#